data_AF-A0A9W9WQN5-F1
#
_entry.id   AF-A0A9W9WQN5-F1
#
_cell.length_a   1.000
_cell.length_b   1.000
_cell.length_c   1.000
_cell.angle_alpha   90.00
_cell.angle_beta   90.00
_cell.angle_gamma   90.00
#
_symmetry.space_group_name_H-M   'P 1'
#
loop_
_entity.id
_entity.type
_entity.pdbx_description
1 polymer ?
#
loop_
_entity_poly.entity_id
_entity_poly.type
_entity_poly.pdbx_seq_one_letter_code
_entity_poly.pdbx_strand_id
1 'polypeptide(L)'
;MESRGQRCRSAWVWLSHSPADLVFNDISPLPAAPLSFLAGWTNLWRMLHVRQGKYHVVIHELRKKYGPVVRICPNVLDLDIPELIKTIYNIKPEYLKMCSSHSVKDNGKIIHNVFSECNAKLHAQMKRPTSKYYSLTGVLPLESHIDDMISYLYLGRGWDVVGKATFSQPIGYLEKGCDFDESLRIANVTMDYFPIVGQMPILDHLLDRNPIHRIGPPSFGTVANISTQHLMDRLQNKHTVYHNPNKPDFLDKFIEAKEKSPDVVDDTQIISYLLLNMIVGADTTSVTINAALYMSLKHPHVWERLRTEIPPLRPYLWKHGGILQIRQVVPLLRCRGTGINDEMSSRCRHASRAIRARGGSRSCIGKHFGLLEVYKMIATLVSRYDIKLAHPERDWMTHNSFFMRQAGIEVNLSRQS
;
A
#
# COMPACT_ATOMS: atom_id res chain seq x y z
N MET A 1 -22.40 -45.49 -13.24
CA MET A 1 -20.97 -45.42 -12.94
C MET A 1 -20.32 -44.50 -13.95
N GLU A 2 -19.86 -43.34 -13.50
CA GLU A 2 -18.72 -42.53 -13.96
C GLU A 2 -18.98 -41.05 -13.65
N SER A 3 -18.66 -40.72 -12.41
CA SER A 3 -18.47 -39.36 -11.92
C SER A 3 -17.27 -38.73 -12.63
N ARG A 4 -17.53 -37.81 -13.57
CA ARG A 4 -16.48 -36.91 -14.07
C ARG A 4 -16.08 -35.96 -12.95
N GLY A 5 -14.96 -36.30 -12.30
CA GLY A 5 -14.32 -35.52 -11.25
C GLY A 5 -14.07 -34.08 -11.69
N GLN A 6 -14.69 -33.17 -10.95
CA GLN A 6 -14.50 -31.74 -11.01
C GLN A 6 -13.06 -31.44 -10.55
N ARG A 7 -12.10 -31.33 -11.48
CA ARG A 7 -10.73 -30.91 -11.17
C ARG A 7 -10.77 -29.48 -10.62
N CYS A 8 -10.55 -29.32 -9.31
CA CYS A 8 -10.32 -28.03 -8.66
C CYS A 8 -9.06 -27.38 -9.26
N ARG A 9 -9.23 -26.46 -10.21
CA ARG A 9 -8.17 -25.58 -10.71
C ARG A 9 -7.84 -24.56 -9.61
N SER A 10 -6.81 -24.83 -8.82
CA SER A 10 -6.30 -23.87 -7.83
C SER A 10 -5.33 -22.92 -8.52
N ALA A 11 -5.71 -21.64 -8.61
CA ALA A 11 -4.85 -20.58 -9.13
C ALA A 11 -4.69 -19.46 -8.10
N TRP A 12 -3.46 -18.97 -7.92
CA TRP A 12 -3.10 -17.98 -6.89
C TRP A 12 -2.70 -16.64 -7.49
N VAL A 13 -3.09 -15.52 -6.88
CA VAL A 13 -2.76 -14.16 -7.36
C VAL A 13 -1.68 -13.51 -6.48
N TRP A 14 -0.61 -12.99 -7.09
CA TRP A 14 0.37 -12.12 -6.42
C TRP A 14 -0.05 -10.64 -6.52
N LEU A 15 0.06 -9.88 -5.41
CA LEU A 15 -0.51 -8.53 -5.28
C LEU A 15 0.52 -7.42 -5.02
N SER A 16 1.71 -7.50 -5.62
CA SER A 16 2.70 -6.42 -5.58
C SER A 16 3.02 -5.89 -6.98
N HIS A 17 2.61 -4.65 -7.24
CA HIS A 17 3.08 -3.69 -8.26
C HIS A 17 3.16 -4.08 -9.76
N SER A 18 2.78 -5.28 -10.19
CA SER A 18 2.57 -5.69 -11.60
C SER A 18 1.11 -6.17 -11.81
N PRO A 19 0.57 -6.31 -13.05
CA PRO A 19 -0.76 -6.87 -13.21
C PRO A 19 -0.76 -8.34 -12.76
N ALA A 20 -1.94 -8.91 -12.49
CA ALA A 20 -2.08 -10.09 -11.63
C ALA A 20 -1.22 -11.29 -12.08
N ASP A 21 -0.21 -11.66 -11.29
CA ASP A 21 0.55 -12.89 -11.48
C ASP A 21 -0.33 -14.07 -11.03
N LEU A 22 -0.73 -14.93 -11.97
CA LEU A 22 -1.48 -16.16 -11.67
C LEU A 22 -0.54 -17.36 -11.57
N VAL A 23 -0.57 -18.04 -10.42
CA VAL A 23 0.14 -19.30 -10.19
C VAL A 23 -0.76 -20.47 -10.60
N PHE A 24 -0.34 -21.33 -11.50
CA PHE A 24 -1.08 -22.53 -11.94
C PHE A 24 -0.41 -23.81 -11.43
N ASN A 25 -1.22 -24.78 -10.99
CA ASN A 25 -0.73 -26.12 -10.63
C ASN A 25 -0.60 -27.08 -11.83
N ASP A 26 -1.17 -26.72 -13.00
CA ASP A 26 -1.15 -27.55 -14.21
C ASP A 26 -0.16 -27.00 -15.25
N ILE A 27 0.73 -27.88 -15.73
CA ILE A 27 1.75 -27.65 -16.76
C ILE A 27 1.05 -27.53 -18.13
N SER A 28 0.34 -26.42 -18.36
CA SER A 28 -0.15 -26.11 -19.70
C SER A 28 1.02 -25.71 -20.60
N PRO A 29 1.08 -26.05 -21.89
CA PRO A 29 2.21 -25.78 -22.77
C PRO A 29 2.14 -24.36 -23.34
N LEU A 30 2.05 -23.34 -22.50
CA LEU A 30 2.38 -21.99 -22.95
C LEU A 30 3.90 -21.89 -23.00
N PRO A 31 4.52 -21.62 -24.17
CA PRO A 31 5.96 -21.45 -24.24
C PRO A 31 6.40 -20.43 -23.20
N ALA A 32 7.38 -20.78 -22.36
CA ALA A 32 8.07 -19.78 -21.56
C ALA A 32 8.61 -18.71 -22.51
N ALA A 33 8.58 -17.44 -22.13
CA ALA A 33 9.29 -16.43 -22.91
C ALA A 33 10.73 -16.92 -23.11
N PRO A 34 11.21 -17.11 -24.36
CA PRO A 34 12.42 -17.89 -24.65
C PRO A 34 13.74 -17.32 -24.10
N LEU A 35 13.70 -16.26 -23.27
CA LEU A 35 14.87 -15.53 -22.77
C LEU A 35 15.42 -16.01 -21.43
N SER A 36 14.82 -16.98 -20.77
CA SER A 36 15.57 -17.77 -19.80
C SER A 36 15.01 -19.18 -19.71
N PHE A 37 15.79 -20.13 -20.23
CA PHE A 37 15.63 -21.55 -19.92
C PHE A 37 15.34 -21.72 -18.41
N LEU A 38 16.06 -20.98 -17.56
CA LEU A 38 15.87 -20.97 -16.10
C LEU A 38 14.48 -20.55 -15.58
N ALA A 39 13.75 -19.65 -16.25
CA ALA A 39 12.37 -19.29 -15.83
C ALA A 39 11.37 -20.40 -16.10
N GLY A 40 11.67 -21.32 -17.03
CA GLY A 40 10.86 -22.51 -17.28
C GLY A 40 10.99 -23.57 -16.18
N TRP A 41 12.12 -23.61 -15.47
CA TRP A 41 12.45 -24.67 -14.50
C TRP A 41 12.49 -24.21 -13.04
N THR A 42 12.76 -22.92 -12.78
CA THR A 42 12.96 -22.41 -11.43
C THR A 42 12.38 -21.01 -11.23
N ASN A 43 12.10 -20.66 -9.97
CA ASN A 43 11.75 -19.28 -9.59
C ASN A 43 12.99 -18.37 -9.46
N LEU A 44 14.19 -18.90 -9.66
CA LEU A 44 15.45 -18.21 -9.43
C LEU A 44 15.62 -17.00 -10.35
N TRP A 45 15.26 -17.14 -11.63
CA TRP A 45 15.32 -16.04 -12.59
C TRP A 45 14.50 -14.82 -12.11
N ARG A 46 13.27 -15.05 -11.66
CA ARG A 46 12.38 -14.00 -11.14
C ARG A 46 12.95 -13.39 -9.86
N MET A 47 13.42 -14.23 -8.93
CA MET A 47 14.04 -13.78 -7.68
C MET A 47 15.25 -12.87 -7.92
N LEU A 48 16.11 -13.19 -8.89
CA LEU A 48 17.29 -12.38 -9.22
C LEU A 48 16.90 -11.00 -9.76
N HIS A 49 15.90 -10.92 -10.65
CA HIS A 49 15.41 -9.63 -11.17
C HIS A 49 14.69 -8.79 -10.11
N VAL A 50 13.99 -9.43 -9.18
CA VAL A 50 13.40 -8.77 -8.01
C VAL A 50 14.51 -8.23 -7.10
N ARG A 51 15.55 -9.02 -6.80
CA ARG A 51 16.70 -8.58 -5.99
C ARG A 51 17.45 -7.39 -6.61
N GLN A 52 17.51 -7.31 -7.94
CA GLN A 52 18.12 -6.18 -8.65
C GLN A 52 17.26 -4.89 -8.62
N GLY A 53 16.00 -4.99 -8.19
CA GLY A 53 15.07 -3.87 -8.14
C GLY A 53 14.63 -3.31 -9.49
N LYS A 54 14.78 -4.10 -10.56
CA LYS A 54 14.40 -3.72 -11.94
C LYS A 54 13.30 -4.60 -12.53
N TYR A 55 12.68 -5.46 -11.72
CA TYR A 55 11.67 -6.43 -12.16
C TYR A 55 10.55 -5.83 -13.02
N HIS A 56 9.97 -4.71 -12.59
CA HIS A 56 8.90 -4.02 -13.34
C HIS A 56 9.33 -3.57 -14.76
N VAL A 57 10.59 -3.17 -14.96
CA VAL A 57 11.13 -2.80 -16.28
C VAL A 57 11.28 -4.05 -17.13
N VAL A 58 11.84 -5.12 -16.56
CA VAL A 58 12.04 -6.40 -17.26
C VAL A 58 10.69 -6.96 -17.74
N ILE A 59 9.68 -6.99 -16.87
CA ILE A 59 8.33 -7.45 -17.24
C ILE A 59 7.68 -6.57 -18.31
N HIS A 60 7.86 -5.25 -18.23
CA HIS A 60 7.36 -4.33 -19.27
C HIS A 60 7.98 -4.61 -20.64
N GLU A 61 9.30 -4.81 -20.70
CA GLU A 61 10.00 -5.14 -21.96
C GLU A 61 9.63 -6.53 -22.49
N LEU A 62 9.42 -7.51 -21.61
CA LEU A 62 8.94 -8.83 -22.00
C LEU A 62 7.53 -8.77 -22.61
N ARG A 63 6.63 -7.98 -22.02
CA ARG A 63 5.28 -7.78 -22.55
C ARG A 63 5.28 -7.09 -23.91
N LYS A 64 6.16 -6.10 -24.13
CA LYS A 64 6.34 -5.49 -25.45
C LYS A 64 6.78 -6.51 -26.51
N LYS A 65 7.66 -7.45 -26.12
CA LYS A 65 8.24 -8.42 -27.06
C LYS A 65 7.34 -9.62 -27.36
N TYR A 66 6.64 -10.14 -26.34
CA TYR A 66 5.90 -11.41 -26.44
C TYR A 66 4.38 -11.26 -26.33
N GLY A 67 3.89 -10.06 -26.06
CA GLY A 67 2.47 -9.76 -25.92
C GLY A 67 1.97 -9.78 -24.47
N PRO A 68 0.65 -9.74 -24.27
CA PRO A 68 0.02 -9.44 -22.98
C PRO A 68 0.05 -10.60 -21.96
N VAL A 69 0.57 -11.78 -22.33
CA VAL A 69 0.67 -12.95 -21.46
C VAL A 69 2.09 -13.46 -21.51
N VAL A 70 2.79 -13.42 -20.37
CA VAL A 70 4.18 -13.86 -20.28
C VAL A 70 4.32 -14.86 -19.13
N ARG A 71 4.87 -16.05 -19.42
CA ARG A 71 5.29 -16.97 -18.36
C ARG A 71 6.65 -16.53 -17.81
N ILE A 72 6.69 -16.31 -16.49
CA ILE A 72 7.83 -15.74 -15.77
C ILE A 72 8.49 -16.73 -14.79
N CYS A 73 7.77 -17.80 -14.43
CA CYS A 73 8.22 -18.93 -13.60
C CYS A 73 7.54 -20.21 -14.09
N PRO A 74 7.97 -21.42 -13.64
CA PRO A 74 7.41 -22.69 -14.12
C PRO A 74 5.88 -22.72 -14.06
N ASN A 75 5.36 -22.15 -12.97
CA ASN A 75 3.95 -22.16 -12.61
C ASN A 75 3.35 -20.74 -12.54
N VAL A 76 3.98 -19.68 -13.08
CA VAL A 76 3.44 -18.29 -12.95
C VAL A 76 3.35 -17.58 -14.29
N LEU A 77 2.17 -16.99 -14.55
CA LEU A 77 1.90 -16.11 -15.69
C LEU A 77 1.69 -14.66 -15.22
N ASP A 78 2.44 -13.73 -15.79
CA ASP A 78 2.15 -12.28 -15.74
C ASP A 78 1.13 -11.96 -16.84
N LEU A 79 0.06 -11.24 -16.48
CA LEU A 79 -1.10 -10.99 -17.34
C LEU A 79 -1.39 -9.51 -17.45
N ASP A 80 -1.25 -8.92 -18.63
CA ASP A 80 -1.63 -7.54 -18.93
C ASP A 80 -2.88 -7.47 -19.82
N ILE A 81 -3.97 -8.05 -19.31
CA ILE A 81 -5.27 -8.10 -19.99
C ILE A 81 -6.29 -7.37 -19.11
N PRO A 82 -6.65 -6.11 -19.44
CA PRO A 82 -7.58 -5.30 -18.64
C PRO A 82 -8.95 -5.96 -18.42
N GLU A 83 -9.40 -6.77 -19.37
CA GLU A 83 -10.67 -7.49 -19.33
C GLU A 83 -10.72 -8.53 -18.20
N LEU A 84 -9.57 -9.11 -17.84
CA LEU A 84 -9.47 -10.13 -16.79
C LEU A 84 -9.53 -9.55 -15.38
N ILE A 85 -9.42 -8.24 -15.20
CA ILE A 85 -9.38 -7.64 -13.86
C ILE A 85 -10.64 -7.99 -13.07
N LYS A 86 -11.83 -7.93 -13.69
CA LYS A 86 -13.09 -8.28 -12.99
C LYS A 86 -13.19 -9.77 -12.66
N THR A 87 -12.60 -10.63 -13.48
CA THR A 87 -12.58 -12.08 -13.29
C THR A 87 -11.65 -12.45 -12.13
N ILE A 88 -10.46 -11.87 -12.09
CA ILE A 88 -9.43 -12.16 -11.08
C ILE A 88 -9.75 -11.48 -9.75
N TYR A 89 -10.22 -10.24 -9.78
CA TYR A 89 -10.55 -9.43 -8.59
C TYR A 89 -12.06 -9.42 -8.31
N ASN A 90 -12.66 -10.61 -8.29
CA ASN A 90 -14.08 -10.79 -7.96
C ASN A 90 -14.29 -10.92 -6.44
N ILE A 91 -15.57 -10.92 -6.02
CA ILE A 91 -15.96 -11.08 -4.61
C ILE A 91 -15.82 -12.55 -4.18
N LYS A 92 -16.11 -13.48 -5.10
CA LYS A 92 -16.00 -14.92 -4.86
C LYS A 92 -14.52 -15.32 -4.82
N PRO A 93 -14.05 -16.11 -3.85
CA PRO A 93 -12.64 -16.47 -3.75
C PRO A 93 -12.26 -17.61 -4.71
N GLU A 94 -12.51 -17.43 -6.00
CA GLU A 94 -12.12 -18.40 -7.04
C GLU A 94 -10.60 -18.41 -7.25
N TYR A 95 -9.99 -17.24 -7.13
CA TYR A 95 -8.55 -17.05 -7.13
C TYR A 95 -8.09 -16.63 -5.73
N LEU A 96 -7.24 -17.44 -5.12
CA LEU A 96 -6.77 -17.19 -3.76
C LEU A 96 -5.56 -16.24 -3.78
N LYS A 97 -5.44 -15.40 -2.76
CA LYS A 97 -4.21 -14.62 -2.56
C LYS A 97 -3.08 -15.60 -2.27
N MET A 98 -1.95 -15.47 -2.96
CA MET A 98 -0.77 -16.28 -2.69
C MET A 98 -0.42 -16.23 -1.20
N CYS A 99 -0.23 -17.39 -0.58
CA CYS A 99 0.20 -17.47 0.81
C CYS A 99 1.59 -16.89 0.94
N SER A 100 1.65 -15.69 1.51
CA SER A 100 2.88 -14.96 1.65
C SER A 100 3.63 -15.33 2.92
N SER A 101 4.95 -15.36 2.81
CA SER A 101 5.90 -15.42 3.93
C SER A 101 5.79 -14.28 4.94
N HIS A 102 4.96 -13.25 4.68
CA HIS A 102 4.81 -12.02 5.48
C HIS A 102 4.05 -12.21 6.82
N SER A 103 4.05 -13.40 7.39
CA SER A 103 3.49 -13.64 8.72
C SER A 103 4.58 -13.49 9.77
N VAL A 104 4.23 -12.88 10.90
CA VAL A 104 5.15 -12.71 12.02
C VAL A 104 5.13 -14.00 12.85
N LYS A 105 6.32 -14.46 13.25
CA LYS A 105 6.47 -15.58 14.20
C LYS A 105 6.58 -14.99 15.60
N ASP A 106 5.65 -15.36 16.48
CA ASP A 106 5.66 -15.00 17.89
C ASP A 106 5.65 -16.29 18.72
N ASN A 107 6.62 -16.42 19.65
CA ASN A 107 6.80 -17.61 20.49
C ASN A 107 6.67 -18.97 19.76
N GLY A 108 7.23 -19.07 18.54
CA GLY A 108 7.20 -20.31 17.75
C GLY A 108 5.93 -20.52 16.92
N LYS A 109 4.87 -19.73 17.14
CA LYS A 109 3.60 -19.80 16.39
C LYS A 109 3.55 -18.71 15.32
N ILE A 110 3.10 -19.07 14.13
CA ILE A 110 2.88 -18.11 13.05
C ILE A 110 1.57 -17.39 13.32
N ILE A 111 1.62 -16.07 13.53
CA ILE A 111 0.43 -15.23 13.66
C ILE A 111 0.14 -14.62 12.30
N HIS A 112 -1.04 -14.95 11.77
CA HIS A 112 -1.54 -14.34 10.55
C HIS A 112 -2.30 -13.07 10.89
N ASN A 113 -2.13 -12.05 10.06
CA ASN A 113 -2.91 -10.82 10.10
C ASN A 113 -3.79 -10.74 8.84
N VAL A 114 -4.66 -9.73 8.76
CA VAL A 114 -5.53 -9.51 7.59
C VAL A 114 -4.75 -9.44 6.27
N PHE A 115 -3.48 -9.01 6.32
CA PHE A 115 -2.64 -8.98 5.13
C PHE A 115 -2.08 -10.37 4.77
N SER A 116 -1.62 -11.18 5.72
CA SER A 116 -0.95 -12.46 5.45
C SER A 116 -1.89 -13.68 5.40
N GLU A 117 -3.14 -13.57 5.85
CA GLU A 117 -4.12 -14.65 5.82
C GLU A 117 -4.55 -14.99 4.38
N CYS A 118 -4.30 -16.20 3.89
CA CYS A 118 -4.68 -16.63 2.54
C CYS A 118 -6.05 -17.31 2.48
N ASN A 119 -6.52 -17.91 3.58
CA ASN A 119 -7.84 -18.50 3.64
C ASN A 119 -8.91 -17.40 3.54
N ALA A 120 -9.75 -17.49 2.51
CA ALA A 120 -10.75 -16.48 2.24
C ALA A 120 -11.79 -16.32 3.37
N LYS A 121 -12.15 -17.42 4.06
CA LYS A 121 -13.12 -17.40 5.16
C LYS A 121 -12.54 -16.73 6.40
N LEU A 122 -11.33 -17.15 6.82
CA LEU A 122 -10.64 -16.55 7.97
C LEU A 122 -10.33 -15.08 7.72
N HIS A 123 -9.83 -14.74 6.54
CA HIS A 123 -9.60 -13.34 6.17
C HIS A 123 -10.89 -12.49 6.24
N ALA A 124 -12.00 -13.02 5.74
CA ALA A 124 -13.29 -12.31 5.82
C ALA A 124 -13.75 -12.13 7.27
N GLN A 125 -13.56 -13.13 8.13
CA GLN A 125 -13.85 -13.05 9.57
C GLN A 125 -12.99 -11.96 10.24
N MET A 126 -11.68 -11.95 10.01
CA MET A 126 -10.76 -10.96 10.59
C MET A 126 -11.01 -9.53 10.05
N LYS A 127 -11.39 -9.38 8.78
CA LYS A 127 -11.61 -8.06 8.15
C LYS A 127 -12.96 -7.44 8.53
N ARG A 128 -13.99 -8.26 8.75
CA ARG A 128 -15.38 -7.78 8.90
C ARG A 128 -15.56 -6.78 10.06
N PRO A 129 -15.07 -7.02 11.28
CA PRO A 129 -15.28 -6.11 12.42
C PRO A 129 -14.75 -4.70 12.19
N THR A 130 -13.62 -4.58 11.49
CA THR A 130 -12.94 -3.29 11.29
C THR A 130 -13.27 -2.60 9.98
N SER A 131 -13.82 -3.32 8.99
CA SER A 131 -14.09 -2.80 7.64
C SER A 131 -14.90 -1.50 7.60
N LYS A 132 -15.89 -1.33 8.50
CA LYS A 132 -16.73 -0.13 8.57
C LYS A 132 -15.93 1.13 8.91
N TYR A 133 -14.85 1.01 9.68
CA TYR A 133 -14.02 2.14 10.11
C TYR A 133 -13.15 2.70 9.00
N TYR A 134 -12.87 1.89 7.98
CA TYR A 134 -12.14 2.32 6.78
C TYR A 134 -13.06 2.67 5.61
N SER A 135 -14.38 2.62 5.82
CA SER A 135 -15.34 3.14 4.85
C SER A 135 -15.23 4.66 4.73
N LEU A 136 -15.82 5.23 3.67
CA LEU A 136 -15.83 6.68 3.49
C LEU A 136 -16.36 7.43 4.70
N THR A 137 -17.46 6.96 5.29
CA THR A 137 -18.05 7.55 6.50
C THR A 137 -17.23 7.26 7.74
N GLY A 138 -16.59 6.09 7.80
CA GLY A 138 -15.71 5.70 8.90
C GLY A 138 -14.44 6.55 8.99
N VAL A 139 -13.89 7.01 7.86
CA VAL A 139 -12.64 7.80 7.86
C VAL A 139 -12.86 9.30 8.07
N LEU A 140 -14.07 9.82 7.85
CA LEU A 140 -14.39 11.24 8.00
C LEU A 140 -14.03 11.81 9.38
N PRO A 141 -14.35 11.14 10.51
CA PRO A 141 -13.93 11.64 11.83
C PRO A 141 -12.41 11.71 12.04
N LEU A 142 -11.62 10.98 11.24
CA LEU A 142 -10.15 10.98 11.34
C LEU A 142 -9.52 12.17 10.62
N GLU A 143 -10.33 12.93 9.87
CA GLU A 143 -9.86 14.00 9.00
C GLU A 143 -9.11 15.09 9.77
N SER A 144 -9.52 15.38 11.02
CA SER A 144 -8.85 16.36 11.87
C SER A 144 -7.43 15.96 12.23
N HIS A 145 -7.15 14.67 12.38
CA HIS A 145 -5.78 14.19 12.65
C HIS A 145 -4.86 14.46 11.46
N ILE A 146 -5.39 14.37 10.25
CA ILE A 146 -4.65 14.70 9.02
C ILE A 146 -4.46 16.22 8.92
N ASP A 147 -5.47 17.03 9.28
CA ASP A 147 -5.35 18.49 9.26
C ASP A 147 -4.27 19.02 10.18
N ASP A 148 -4.22 18.48 11.40
CA ASP A 148 -3.20 18.85 12.38
C ASP A 148 -1.81 18.59 11.79
N MET A 149 -1.59 17.44 11.14
CA MET A 149 -0.31 17.11 10.53
C MET A 149 0.01 17.92 9.28
N ILE A 150 -0.98 18.20 8.45
CA ILE A 150 -0.82 19.08 7.29
C ILE A 150 -0.45 20.49 7.72
N SER A 151 -0.89 20.96 8.90
CA SER A 151 -0.50 22.28 9.41
C SER A 151 1.02 22.37 9.69
N TYR A 152 1.65 21.25 10.06
CA TYR A 152 3.10 21.13 10.18
C TYR A 152 3.81 21.04 8.82
N LEU A 153 3.07 20.99 7.70
CA LEU A 153 3.54 21.39 6.36
C LEU A 153 4.81 20.73 5.83
N TYR A 154 5.07 19.46 6.16
CA TYR A 154 6.22 18.76 5.62
C TYR A 154 5.84 17.43 4.95
N LEU A 155 6.21 17.36 3.67
CA LEU A 155 6.08 16.27 2.69
C LEU A 155 6.63 14.90 3.11
N GLY A 156 7.17 14.78 4.32
CA GLY A 156 8.25 13.82 4.57
C GLY A 156 7.86 12.49 5.18
N ARG A 157 6.84 12.39 6.04
CA ARG A 157 6.70 11.20 6.89
C ARG A 157 5.25 10.84 7.16
N GLY A 158 4.63 10.07 6.26
CA GLY A 158 3.30 9.46 6.46
C GLY A 158 3.17 8.69 7.79
N TRP A 159 4.28 8.30 8.41
CA TRP A 159 4.33 7.66 9.72
C TRP A 159 3.78 8.53 10.85
N ASP A 160 4.04 9.85 10.84
CA ASP A 160 3.46 10.74 11.87
C ASP A 160 1.97 11.00 11.62
N VAL A 161 1.53 11.05 10.35
CA VAL A 161 0.11 11.15 9.98
C VAL A 161 -0.65 9.90 10.43
N VAL A 162 -0.12 8.73 10.10
CA VAL A 162 -0.71 7.45 10.50
C VAL A 162 -0.66 7.28 12.01
N GLY A 163 0.43 7.67 12.68
CA GLY A 163 0.53 7.69 14.13
C GLY A 163 -0.56 8.56 14.75
N LYS A 164 -0.71 9.80 14.28
CA LYS A 164 -1.74 10.72 14.79
C LYS A 164 -3.15 10.17 14.59
N ALA A 165 -3.45 9.64 13.40
CA ALA A 165 -4.76 9.04 13.12
C ALA A 165 -5.01 7.72 13.87
N THR A 166 -3.95 7.03 14.29
CA THR A 166 -4.05 5.72 14.96
C THR A 166 -4.10 5.83 16.48
N PHE A 167 -3.29 6.73 17.06
CA PHE A 167 -3.05 6.85 18.49
C PHE A 167 -3.39 8.24 19.08
N SER A 168 -3.93 9.16 18.27
CA SER A 168 -4.07 10.59 18.61
C SER A 168 -2.74 11.32 18.86
N GLN A 169 -1.59 10.67 18.63
CA GLN A 169 -0.25 11.24 18.80
C GLN A 169 0.64 10.96 17.59
N PRO A 170 1.43 11.95 17.12
CA PRO A 170 2.46 11.67 16.12
C PRO A 170 3.55 10.78 16.74
N ILE A 171 4.32 10.07 15.91
CA ILE A 171 5.46 9.27 16.38
C ILE A 171 6.64 10.17 16.79
N GLY A 172 6.72 11.35 16.16
CA GLY A 172 7.69 12.40 16.49
C GLY A 172 8.90 12.44 15.56
N TYR A 173 8.83 11.79 14.40
CA TYR A 173 9.92 11.83 13.42
C TYR A 173 10.09 13.21 12.79
N LEU A 174 9.01 13.96 12.64
CA LEU A 174 9.04 15.33 12.15
C LEU A 174 9.66 16.28 13.17
N GLU A 175 9.23 16.19 14.44
CA GLU A 175 9.74 17.04 15.52
C GLU A 175 11.24 16.83 15.74
N LYS A 176 11.69 15.57 15.79
CA LYS A 176 13.10 15.23 16.01
C LYS A 176 13.95 15.34 14.74
N GLY A 177 13.33 15.41 13.56
CA GLY A 177 14.01 15.47 12.26
C GLY A 177 14.76 14.19 11.86
N CYS A 178 14.70 13.12 12.64
CA CYS A 178 15.46 11.88 12.40
C CYS A 178 14.66 10.62 12.75
N ASP A 179 15.10 9.47 12.22
CA ASP A 179 14.58 8.14 12.55
C ASP A 179 15.17 7.65 13.89
N PHE A 180 14.74 8.31 14.98
CA PHE A 180 15.36 8.18 16.31
C PHE A 180 15.24 6.79 16.94
N ASP A 181 14.31 5.95 16.48
CA ASP A 181 14.04 4.60 16.98
C ASP A 181 14.32 3.51 15.94
N GLU A 182 14.93 3.89 14.82
CA GLU A 182 15.22 3.04 13.65
C GLU A 182 14.01 2.34 13.01
N SER A 183 12.76 2.66 13.39
CA SER A 183 11.60 1.94 12.88
C SER A 183 11.44 2.13 11.37
N LEU A 184 11.80 3.30 10.82
CA LEU A 184 11.75 3.53 9.37
C LEU A 184 12.83 2.70 8.64
N ARG A 185 14.03 2.61 9.21
CA ARG A 185 15.10 1.74 8.69
C ARG A 185 14.68 0.27 8.72
N ILE A 186 14.09 -0.19 9.83
CA ILE A 186 13.60 -1.57 10.01
C ILE A 186 12.51 -1.88 9.00
N ALA A 187 11.55 -0.97 8.81
CA ALA A 187 10.51 -1.12 7.80
C ALA A 187 11.11 -1.28 6.39
N ASN A 188 12.05 -0.40 6.02
CA ASN A 188 12.71 -0.46 4.72
C ASN A 188 13.47 -1.78 4.47
N VAL A 189 14.28 -2.23 5.44
CA VAL A 189 15.04 -3.48 5.31
C VAL A 189 14.11 -4.69 5.24
N THR A 190 13.03 -4.68 6.02
CA THR A 190 12.04 -5.76 6.01
C THR A 190 11.28 -5.79 4.69
N MET A 191 10.94 -4.63 4.14
CA MET A 191 10.33 -4.52 2.82
C MET A 191 11.28 -4.91 1.68
N ASP A 192 12.60 -4.87 1.87
CA ASP A 192 13.56 -5.40 0.89
C ASP A 192 13.73 -6.92 0.96
N TYR A 193 13.54 -7.49 2.14
CA TYR A 193 13.60 -8.93 2.36
C TYR A 193 12.39 -9.66 1.76
N PHE A 194 11.17 -9.20 2.08
CA PHE A 194 9.91 -9.85 1.70
C PHE A 194 9.72 -10.14 0.20
N PRO A 195 9.96 -9.22 -0.74
CA PRO A 195 9.73 -9.48 -2.16
C PRO A 195 10.68 -10.57 -2.68
N ILE A 196 11.89 -10.70 -2.14
CA ILE A 196 12.88 -11.71 -2.54
C ILE A 196 12.42 -13.09 -2.06
N VAL A 197 12.18 -13.26 -0.76
CA VAL A 197 11.76 -14.55 -0.20
C VAL A 197 10.36 -14.95 -0.66
N GLY A 198 9.49 -13.97 -0.95
CA GLY A 198 8.19 -14.20 -1.56
C GLY A 198 8.25 -14.86 -2.95
N GLN A 199 9.37 -14.75 -3.67
CA GLN A 199 9.56 -15.49 -4.94
C GLN A 199 9.87 -16.96 -4.72
N MET A 200 10.53 -17.29 -3.61
CA MET A 200 10.99 -18.63 -3.25
C MET A 200 10.77 -18.87 -1.75
N PRO A 201 9.54 -19.25 -1.33
CA PRO A 201 9.20 -19.39 0.09
C PRO A 201 10.08 -20.37 0.87
N ILE A 202 10.74 -21.32 0.20
CA ILE A 202 11.72 -22.21 0.83
C ILE A 202 12.89 -21.45 1.46
N LEU A 203 13.28 -20.29 0.90
CA LEU A 203 14.32 -19.44 1.47
C LEU A 203 13.90 -18.88 2.82
N ASP A 204 12.62 -18.56 3.01
CA ASP A 204 12.10 -18.06 4.28
C ASP A 204 12.26 -19.11 5.40
N HIS A 205 12.05 -20.40 5.08
CA HIS A 205 12.29 -21.52 6.01
C HIS A 205 13.76 -21.70 6.39
N LEU A 206 14.68 -21.34 5.49
CA LEU A 206 16.13 -21.40 5.74
C LEU A 206 16.66 -20.16 6.45
N LEU A 207 15.95 -19.03 6.34
CA LEU A 207 16.36 -17.70 6.78
C LEU A 207 15.58 -17.24 8.01
N ASP A 208 14.52 -16.44 7.86
CA ASP A 208 13.80 -15.82 8.97
C ASP A 208 13.05 -16.83 9.83
N ARG A 209 12.56 -17.92 9.22
CA ARG A 209 11.82 -18.99 9.92
C ARG A 209 12.69 -20.16 10.36
N ASN A 210 14.01 -20.08 10.20
CA ASN A 210 14.94 -21.12 10.57
C ASN A 210 14.75 -21.51 12.06
N PRO A 211 14.52 -22.81 12.38
CA PRO A 211 14.24 -23.25 13.74
C PRO A 211 15.46 -23.23 14.66
N ILE A 212 16.68 -23.21 14.12
CA ILE A 212 17.93 -23.25 14.90
C ILE A 212 18.44 -21.83 15.15
N HIS A 213 18.56 -21.03 14.08
CA HIS A 213 19.07 -19.68 14.18
C HIS A 213 18.36 -18.76 13.17
N ARG A 214 17.62 -17.77 13.67
CA ARG A 214 16.90 -16.80 12.84
C ARG A 214 17.89 -15.93 12.05
N ILE A 215 17.85 -16.01 10.72
CA ILE A 215 18.64 -15.18 9.80
C ILE A 215 17.66 -14.37 8.96
N GLY A 216 17.04 -13.37 9.57
CA GLY A 216 16.02 -12.54 8.94
C GLY A 216 16.19 -11.05 9.28
N PRO A 217 15.35 -10.18 8.69
CA PRO A 217 15.40 -8.75 8.98
C PRO A 217 15.08 -8.48 10.46
N PRO A 218 15.41 -7.29 11.00
CA PRO A 218 14.99 -6.92 12.36
C PRO A 218 13.46 -7.04 12.51
N SER A 219 12.98 -7.38 13.71
CA SER A 219 11.53 -7.48 13.97
C SER A 219 10.91 -6.09 14.12
N PHE A 220 9.60 -5.98 13.86
CA PHE A 220 8.82 -4.75 14.14
C PHE A 220 8.53 -4.56 15.65
N GLY A 221 9.44 -4.97 16.53
CA GLY A 221 9.26 -4.95 17.98
C GLY A 221 8.96 -3.56 18.54
N THR A 222 9.65 -2.52 18.04
CA THR A 222 9.43 -1.13 18.45
C THR A 222 7.99 -0.68 18.19
N VAL A 223 7.48 -0.91 16.98
CA VAL A 223 6.11 -0.52 16.60
C VAL A 223 5.06 -1.36 17.35
N ALA A 224 5.35 -2.64 17.60
CA ALA A 224 4.50 -3.50 18.42
C ALA A 224 4.44 -3.01 19.88
N ASN A 225 5.58 -2.57 20.44
CA ASN A 225 5.64 -2.00 21.78
C ASN A 225 4.85 -0.69 21.87
N ILE A 226 5.01 0.22 20.89
CA ILE A 226 4.21 1.46 20.81
C ILE A 226 2.71 1.13 20.79
N SER A 227 2.32 0.18 19.94
CA SER A 227 0.91 -0.25 19.82
C SER A 227 0.39 -0.83 21.13
N THR A 228 1.21 -1.62 21.83
CA THR A 228 0.86 -2.24 23.12
C THR A 228 0.74 -1.19 24.23
N GLN A 229 1.68 -0.25 24.29
CA GLN A 229 1.68 0.85 25.26
C GLN A 229 0.43 1.71 25.12
N HIS A 230 0.07 2.12 23.90
CA HIS A 230 -1.14 2.90 23.68
C HIS A 230 -2.42 2.15 24.03
N LEU A 231 -2.49 0.84 23.75
CA LEU A 231 -3.62 0.02 24.19
C LEU A 231 -3.70 -0.03 25.72
N MET A 232 -2.59 -0.26 26.40
CA MET A 232 -2.55 -0.28 27.87
C MET A 232 -2.91 1.08 28.47
N ASP A 233 -2.44 2.19 27.90
CA ASP A 233 -2.80 3.54 28.34
C ASP A 233 -4.31 3.82 28.18
N ARG A 234 -4.92 3.27 27.11
CA ARG A 234 -6.37 3.36 26.90
C ARG A 234 -7.13 2.58 27.97
N LEU A 235 -6.71 1.36 28.27
CA LEU A 235 -7.31 0.50 29.30
C LEU A 235 -7.11 1.04 30.73
N GLN A 236 -5.99 1.72 31.00
CA GLN A 236 -5.65 2.27 32.31
C GLN A 236 -6.06 3.73 32.49
N ASN A 237 -6.79 4.32 31.53
CA ASN A 237 -7.20 5.74 31.55
C ASN A 237 -6.04 6.75 31.63
N LYS A 238 -4.83 6.38 31.20
CA LYS A 238 -3.64 7.25 31.17
C LYS A 238 -3.55 8.14 29.93
N HIS A 239 -4.45 7.93 28.96
CA HIS A 239 -4.49 8.61 27.67
C HIS A 239 -5.11 10.02 27.69
N THR A 240 -5.71 10.43 28.82
CA THR A 240 -6.50 11.67 28.94
C THR A 240 -5.72 12.95 28.62
N VAL A 241 -4.39 12.90 28.68
CA VAL A 241 -3.50 14.02 28.36
C VAL A 241 -3.44 14.31 26.85
N TYR A 242 -3.62 13.30 26.01
CA TYR A 242 -3.33 13.40 24.57
C TYR A 242 -4.46 12.91 23.66
N HIS A 243 -5.44 12.20 24.20
CA HIS A 243 -6.59 11.70 23.47
C HIS A 243 -7.87 12.45 23.90
N ASN A 244 -8.64 12.91 22.91
CA ASN A 244 -9.93 13.54 23.12
C ASN A 244 -11.04 12.60 22.61
N PRO A 245 -11.94 12.12 23.48
CA PRO A 245 -13.04 11.21 23.08
C PRO A 245 -13.96 11.78 21.98
N ASN A 246 -14.05 13.10 21.85
CA ASN A 246 -14.84 13.74 20.79
C ASN A 246 -14.14 13.74 19.41
N LYS A 247 -12.88 13.33 19.34
CA LYS A 247 -12.07 13.20 18.12
C LYS A 247 -11.50 11.77 18.04
N PRO A 248 -12.33 10.78 17.66
CA PRO A 248 -11.93 9.38 17.73
C PRO A 248 -10.75 9.07 16.80
N ASP A 249 -9.87 8.17 17.21
CA ASP A 249 -8.78 7.61 16.40
C ASP A 249 -9.09 6.16 15.96
N PHE A 250 -8.13 5.47 15.33
CA PHE A 250 -8.33 4.05 15.02
C PHE A 250 -8.32 3.14 16.25
N LEU A 251 -7.60 3.50 17.32
CA LEU A 251 -7.58 2.71 18.54
C LEU A 251 -8.97 2.67 19.20
N ASP A 252 -9.68 3.81 19.28
CA ASP A 252 -11.08 3.85 19.72
C ASP A 252 -11.94 2.86 18.94
N LYS A 253 -11.78 2.89 17.62
CA LYS A 253 -12.57 2.06 16.70
C LYS A 253 -12.26 0.59 16.86
N PHE A 254 -11.01 0.22 17.13
CA PHE A 254 -10.64 -1.18 17.36
C PHE A 254 -11.09 -1.69 18.72
N ILE A 255 -11.12 -0.84 19.75
CA ILE A 255 -11.73 -1.17 21.04
C ILE A 255 -13.24 -1.36 20.88
N GLU A 256 -13.93 -0.46 20.16
CA GLU A 256 -15.34 -0.63 19.80
C GLU A 256 -15.58 -1.93 19.00
N ALA A 257 -14.61 -2.34 18.17
CA ALA A 257 -14.70 -3.61 17.43
C ALA A 257 -14.64 -4.83 18.36
N LYS A 258 -13.77 -4.80 19.38
CA LYS A 258 -13.67 -5.83 20.43
C LYS A 258 -14.95 -5.93 21.23
N GLU A 259 -15.53 -4.81 21.64
CA GLU A 259 -16.80 -4.79 22.38
C GLU A 259 -17.95 -5.42 21.57
N LYS A 260 -18.00 -5.16 20.25
CA LYS A 260 -19.06 -5.66 19.36
C LYS A 260 -18.83 -7.07 18.83
N SER A 261 -17.59 -7.57 18.85
CA SER A 261 -17.22 -8.87 18.28
C SER A 261 -16.09 -9.51 19.08
N PRO A 262 -16.30 -9.79 20.39
CA PRO A 262 -15.26 -10.29 21.28
C PRO A 262 -14.74 -11.68 20.89
N ASP A 263 -15.57 -12.48 20.20
CA ASP A 263 -15.18 -13.82 19.71
C ASP A 263 -14.13 -13.77 18.60
N VAL A 264 -13.95 -12.61 17.96
CA VAL A 264 -13.07 -12.42 16.79
C VAL A 264 -11.95 -11.44 17.08
N VAL A 265 -12.21 -10.41 17.89
CA VAL A 265 -11.27 -9.33 18.16
C VAL A 265 -10.89 -9.35 19.64
N ASP A 266 -9.73 -9.93 19.93
CA ASP A 266 -9.07 -9.86 21.24
C ASP A 266 -8.00 -8.76 21.25
N ASP A 267 -7.29 -8.59 22.38
CA ASP A 267 -6.23 -7.59 22.52
C ASP A 267 -5.06 -7.84 21.53
N THR A 268 -4.74 -9.11 21.28
CA THR A 268 -3.74 -9.51 20.27
C THR A 268 -4.14 -9.03 18.88
N GLN A 269 -5.42 -9.18 18.54
CA GLN A 269 -5.96 -8.77 17.25
C GLN A 269 -6.02 -7.24 17.13
N ILE A 270 -6.32 -6.51 18.20
CA ILE A 270 -6.20 -5.04 18.23
C ILE A 270 -4.76 -4.62 17.95
N ILE A 271 -3.77 -5.17 18.67
CA ILE A 271 -2.34 -4.88 18.45
C ILE A 271 -1.95 -5.18 17.00
N SER A 272 -2.43 -6.29 16.44
CA SER A 272 -2.22 -6.65 15.03
C SER A 272 -2.78 -5.60 14.06
N TYR A 273 -3.97 -5.05 14.33
CA TYR A 273 -4.55 -3.98 13.50
C TYR A 273 -3.77 -2.66 13.60
N LEU A 274 -3.35 -2.27 14.81
CA LEU A 274 -2.55 -1.07 15.05
C LEU A 274 -1.20 -1.16 14.33
N LEU A 275 -0.52 -2.30 14.48
CA LEU A 275 0.74 -2.59 13.80
C LEU A 275 0.59 -2.53 12.27
N LEU A 276 -0.49 -3.11 11.74
CA LEU A 276 -0.77 -3.09 10.30
C LEU A 276 -0.98 -1.66 9.77
N ASN A 277 -1.70 -0.82 10.51
CA ASN A 277 -1.89 0.58 10.14
C ASN A 277 -0.55 1.29 10.00
N MET A 278 0.34 1.15 10.98
CA MET A 278 1.66 1.78 10.98
C MET A 278 2.53 1.33 9.80
N ILE A 279 2.66 0.01 9.59
CA ILE A 279 3.59 -0.54 8.58
C ILE A 279 3.08 -0.31 7.15
N VAL A 280 1.77 -0.45 6.91
CA VAL A 280 1.22 -0.46 5.53
C VAL A 280 0.68 0.91 5.12
N GLY A 281 0.25 1.73 6.09
CA GLY A 281 -0.39 3.02 5.82
C GLY A 281 0.58 4.06 5.28
N ALA A 282 1.74 4.22 5.92
CA ALA A 282 2.59 5.38 5.70
C ALA A 282 3.41 5.34 4.40
N ASP A 283 4.03 4.21 4.08
CA ASP A 283 4.94 4.11 2.94
C ASP A 283 4.19 4.20 1.60
N THR A 284 3.00 3.59 1.53
CA THR A 284 2.19 3.56 0.29
C THR A 284 1.65 4.94 -0.09
N THR A 285 1.23 5.73 0.89
CA THR A 285 0.70 7.09 0.66
C THR A 285 1.83 8.04 0.33
N SER A 286 2.97 7.96 1.02
CA SER A 286 4.17 8.75 0.74
C SER A 286 4.68 8.53 -0.70
N VAL A 287 4.80 7.27 -1.13
CA VAL A 287 5.18 6.91 -2.52
C VAL A 287 4.19 7.46 -3.55
N THR A 288 2.90 7.48 -3.22
CA THR A 288 1.85 8.00 -4.11
C THR A 288 1.89 9.51 -4.22
N ILE A 289 2.07 10.23 -3.10
CA ILE A 289 2.19 11.70 -3.06
C ILE A 289 3.42 12.13 -3.87
N ASN A 290 4.57 11.50 -3.63
CA ASN A 290 5.81 11.79 -4.34
C ASN A 290 5.68 11.56 -5.85
N ALA A 291 5.06 10.46 -6.27
CA ALA A 291 4.79 10.20 -7.68
C ALA A 291 3.84 11.22 -8.30
N ALA A 292 2.76 11.55 -7.62
CA ALA A 292 1.80 12.52 -8.13
C ALA A 292 2.43 13.90 -8.30
N LEU A 293 3.22 14.35 -7.32
CA LEU A 293 3.94 15.62 -7.37
C LEU A 293 4.98 15.63 -8.48
N TYR A 294 5.88 14.65 -8.51
CA TYR A 294 6.94 14.56 -9.52
C TYR A 294 6.37 14.54 -10.94
N MET A 295 5.38 13.69 -11.20
CA MET A 295 4.76 13.59 -12.51
C MET A 295 4.03 14.88 -12.91
N SER A 296 3.40 15.56 -11.96
CA SER A 296 2.75 16.85 -12.23
C SER A 296 3.77 17.94 -12.54
N LEU A 297 4.86 18.01 -11.79
CA LEU A 297 5.92 19.02 -11.99
C LEU A 297 6.73 18.80 -13.27
N LYS A 298 6.96 17.54 -13.68
CA LYS A 298 7.60 17.22 -14.98
C LYS A 298 6.74 17.61 -16.19
N HIS A 299 5.44 17.81 -16.00
CA HIS A 299 4.52 18.17 -17.07
C HIS A 299 3.82 19.51 -16.73
N PRO A 300 4.41 20.67 -17.10
CA PRO A 300 3.95 21.99 -16.66
C PRO A 300 2.46 22.26 -16.92
N HIS A 301 1.90 21.74 -18.02
CA HIS A 301 0.48 21.87 -18.34
C HIS A 301 -0.44 21.16 -17.33
N VAL A 302 0.00 20.05 -16.73
CA VAL A 302 -0.72 19.35 -15.66
C VAL A 302 -0.67 20.18 -14.37
N TRP A 303 0.51 20.70 -14.03
CA TRP A 303 0.69 21.55 -12.85
C TRP A 303 -0.13 22.84 -12.91
N GLU A 304 -0.16 23.53 -14.06
CA GLU A 304 -0.98 24.73 -14.27
C GLU A 304 -2.48 24.43 -14.14
N ARG A 305 -2.91 23.30 -14.70
CA ARG A 305 -4.31 22.86 -14.58
C ARG A 305 -4.68 22.57 -13.12
N LEU A 306 -3.80 21.88 -12.37
CA LEU A 306 -4.00 21.66 -10.94
C LEU A 306 -4.12 22.98 -10.18
N ARG A 307 -3.25 23.96 -10.46
CA ARG A 307 -3.32 25.30 -9.86
C ARG A 307 -4.60 26.06 -10.21
N THR A 308 -5.08 25.91 -11.44
CA THR A 308 -6.30 26.60 -11.90
C THR A 308 -7.56 25.98 -11.29
N GLU A 309 -7.64 24.66 -11.22
CA GLU A 309 -8.83 23.96 -10.72
C GLU A 309 -8.87 23.85 -9.19
N ILE A 310 -7.72 23.93 -8.49
CA ILE A 310 -7.67 23.95 -7.03
C ILE A 310 -7.63 25.41 -6.57
N PRO A 311 -8.76 25.97 -6.07
CA PRO A 311 -8.79 27.36 -5.66
C PRO A 311 -7.86 27.61 -4.47
N PRO A 312 -7.36 28.85 -4.30
CA PRO A 312 -6.56 29.22 -3.14
C PRO A 312 -7.36 28.98 -1.84
N LEU A 313 -6.77 28.16 -0.97
CA LEU A 313 -7.37 27.63 0.25
C LEU A 313 -7.66 28.75 1.24
N ARG A 314 -8.94 29.03 1.49
CA ARG A 314 -9.35 29.74 2.70
C ARG A 314 -9.32 28.77 3.88
N PRO A 315 -8.68 29.12 5.02
CA PRO A 315 -8.59 28.26 6.21
C PRO A 315 -9.91 27.71 6.74
N TYR A 316 -11.03 28.38 6.41
CA TYR A 316 -12.37 28.03 6.88
C TYR A 316 -13.05 26.91 6.07
N LEU A 317 -12.71 26.74 4.79
CA LEU A 317 -13.40 25.80 3.89
C LEU A 317 -13.13 24.33 4.23
N TRP A 318 -12.03 24.05 4.91
CA TRP A 318 -11.67 22.67 5.29
C TRP A 318 -12.23 22.25 6.67
N LYS A 319 -12.44 23.18 7.61
CA LYS A 319 -13.00 22.86 8.95
C LYS A 319 -14.42 22.27 8.92
N HIS A 320 -15.16 22.47 7.83
CA HIS A 320 -16.56 22.07 7.70
C HIS A 320 -16.91 21.37 6.37
N GLY A 321 -15.93 21.15 5.49
CA GLY A 321 -16.18 20.78 4.07
C GLY A 321 -16.19 19.29 3.75
N GLY A 322 -15.57 18.43 4.57
CA GLY A 322 -15.49 16.99 4.36
C GLY A 322 -15.07 16.53 2.95
N ILE A 323 -15.24 15.23 2.70
CA ILE A 323 -14.98 14.54 1.42
C ILE A 323 -15.70 15.12 0.18
N LEU A 324 -16.65 16.06 0.34
CA LEU A 324 -17.40 16.64 -0.77
C LEU A 324 -16.50 17.38 -1.78
N GLN A 325 -15.33 17.88 -1.38
CA GLN A 325 -14.36 18.49 -2.29
C GLN A 325 -13.40 17.50 -2.95
N ILE A 326 -13.24 16.28 -2.41
CA ILE A 326 -12.44 15.21 -3.05
C ILE A 326 -13.05 14.78 -4.39
N ARG A 327 -14.38 14.85 -4.54
CA ARG A 327 -15.05 14.58 -5.82
C ARG A 327 -14.64 15.53 -6.95
N GLN A 328 -14.15 16.73 -6.62
CA GLN A 328 -13.65 17.72 -7.60
C GLN A 328 -12.15 17.52 -7.91
N VAL A 329 -11.36 16.95 -6.98
CA VAL A 329 -9.93 16.62 -7.20
C VAL A 329 -9.73 15.25 -7.87
N VAL A 330 -10.66 14.30 -7.71
CA VAL A 330 -10.59 12.98 -8.39
C VAL A 330 -10.56 13.09 -9.93
N PRO A 331 -11.29 14.03 -10.57
CA PRO A 331 -11.16 14.34 -12.00
C PRO A 331 -9.81 14.94 -12.40
N LEU A 332 -9.10 15.62 -11.51
CA LEU A 332 -7.84 16.31 -11.81
C LEU A 332 -6.66 15.38 -12.09
N LEU A 333 -6.66 14.20 -11.46
CA LEU A 333 -5.75 13.10 -11.82
C LEU A 333 -6.26 12.28 -13.01
N ARG A 334 -7.40 12.65 -13.62
CA ARG A 334 -7.85 12.01 -14.87
C ARG A 334 -7.17 12.72 -16.02
N CYS A 335 -6.36 11.97 -16.78
CA CYS A 335 -5.87 12.36 -18.10
C CYS A 335 -7.02 12.35 -19.13
N ARG A 336 -8.06 13.17 -18.92
CA ARG A 336 -9.12 13.49 -19.87
C ARG A 336 -8.95 14.96 -20.27
N GLY A 337 -8.85 15.21 -21.58
CA GLY A 337 -8.69 16.55 -22.15
C GLY A 337 -7.28 17.13 -21.99
N THR A 338 -6.34 16.35 -21.49
CA THR A 338 -4.91 16.69 -21.48
C THR A 338 -4.39 16.48 -22.91
N GLY A 339 -3.83 17.50 -23.57
CA GLY A 339 -3.10 17.37 -24.85
C GLY A 339 -1.81 16.53 -24.74
N ILE A 340 -1.83 15.53 -23.86
CA ILE A 340 -0.84 14.50 -23.61
C ILE A 340 -0.98 13.49 -24.74
N ASN A 341 0.16 13.14 -25.37
CA ASN A 341 0.25 12.08 -26.39
C ASN A 341 -0.65 10.87 -26.04
N ASP A 342 -1.32 10.31 -27.05
CA ASP A 342 -2.34 9.26 -26.89
C ASP A 342 -1.90 8.09 -26.00
N GLU A 343 -0.60 7.79 -26.00
CA GLU A 343 0.01 6.75 -25.17
C GLU A 343 -0.12 7.03 -23.66
N MET A 344 0.24 8.22 -23.19
CA MET A 344 0.21 8.55 -21.76
C MET A 344 -1.23 8.74 -21.28
N SER A 345 -2.10 9.32 -22.11
CA SER A 345 -3.55 9.36 -21.87
C SER A 345 -4.15 7.95 -21.77
N SER A 346 -3.71 7.00 -22.60
CA SER A 346 -4.08 5.58 -22.50
C SER A 346 -3.55 4.94 -21.22
N ARG A 347 -2.29 5.15 -20.86
CA ARG A 347 -1.68 4.63 -19.62
C ARG A 347 -2.40 5.13 -18.37
N CYS A 348 -2.76 6.42 -18.29
CA CYS A 348 -3.55 6.94 -17.17
C CYS A 348 -4.94 6.30 -17.07
N ARG A 349 -5.61 6.06 -18.19
CA ARG A 349 -6.93 5.40 -18.21
C ARG A 349 -6.82 3.96 -17.72
N HIS A 350 -5.78 3.23 -18.13
CA HIS A 350 -5.49 1.89 -17.66
C HIS A 350 -5.12 1.86 -16.17
N ALA A 351 -4.23 2.74 -15.71
CA ALA A 351 -3.87 2.86 -14.29
C ALA A 351 -5.08 3.23 -13.42
N SER A 352 -5.89 4.20 -13.86
CA SER A 352 -7.13 4.59 -13.17
C SER A 352 -8.18 3.48 -13.15
N ARG A 353 -8.25 2.66 -14.21
CA ARG A 353 -9.11 1.46 -14.23
C ARG A 353 -8.56 0.40 -13.29
N ALA A 354 -7.26 0.11 -13.30
CA ALA A 354 -6.63 -0.85 -12.41
C ALA A 354 -6.77 -0.48 -10.92
N ILE A 355 -6.55 0.79 -10.54
CA ILE A 355 -6.74 1.28 -9.16
C ILE A 355 -8.22 1.19 -8.72
N ARG A 356 -9.17 1.44 -9.63
CA ARG A 356 -10.60 1.28 -9.36
C ARG A 356 -11.04 -0.19 -9.35
N ALA A 357 -10.41 -1.02 -10.15
CA ALA A 357 -10.77 -2.41 -10.39
C ALA A 357 -9.99 -3.41 -9.53
N ARG A 358 -9.04 -2.97 -8.69
CA ARG A 358 -8.66 -3.65 -7.43
C ARG A 358 -9.85 -3.60 -6.43
N GLY A 359 -10.96 -4.19 -6.85
CA GLY A 359 -12.17 -4.43 -6.08
C GLY A 359 -12.16 -5.86 -5.53
N GLY A 360 -13.31 -6.32 -5.05
CA GLY A 360 -13.45 -7.67 -4.51
C GLY A 360 -13.04 -7.79 -3.04
N SER A 361 -13.04 -9.03 -2.54
CA SER A 361 -12.91 -9.35 -1.11
C SER A 361 -11.54 -8.94 -0.54
N ARG A 362 -10.50 -8.92 -1.38
CA ARG A 362 -9.10 -8.60 -1.06
C ARG A 362 -8.67 -7.17 -1.39
N SER A 363 -9.62 -6.29 -1.71
CA SER A 363 -9.34 -4.86 -1.88
C SER A 363 -8.68 -4.25 -0.64
N CYS A 364 -7.77 -3.30 -0.87
CA CYS A 364 -7.09 -2.54 0.18
C CYS A 364 -8.12 -1.90 1.11
N ILE A 365 -8.05 -2.27 2.40
CA ILE A 365 -8.98 -1.77 3.42
C ILE A 365 -8.77 -0.27 3.64
N GLY A 366 -7.52 0.19 3.70
CA GLY A 366 -7.14 1.59 3.95
C GLY A 366 -7.33 2.54 2.75
N LYS A 367 -7.94 2.09 1.65
CA LYS A 367 -8.05 2.87 0.40
C LYS A 367 -8.65 4.27 0.62
N HIS A 368 -9.72 4.39 1.41
CA HIS A 368 -10.37 5.69 1.62
C HIS A 368 -9.53 6.61 2.49
N PHE A 369 -8.88 6.08 3.52
CA PHE A 369 -7.97 6.83 4.38
C PHE A 369 -6.76 7.34 3.59
N GLY A 370 -6.09 6.46 2.84
CA GLY A 370 -4.93 6.85 2.03
C GLY A 370 -5.29 7.84 0.91
N LEU A 371 -6.48 7.72 0.29
CA LEU A 371 -6.94 8.73 -0.67
C LEU A 371 -7.22 10.08 0.01
N LEU A 372 -7.81 10.09 1.22
CA LEU A 372 -8.03 11.30 1.99
C LEU A 372 -6.69 12.00 2.27
N GLU A 373 -5.69 11.26 2.73
CA GLU A 373 -4.33 11.78 2.97
C GLU A 373 -3.70 12.36 1.69
N VAL A 374 -3.68 11.59 0.60
CA VAL A 374 -3.09 12.00 -0.69
C VAL A 374 -3.77 13.27 -1.21
N TYR A 375 -5.11 13.32 -1.22
CA TYR A 375 -5.83 14.46 -1.77
C TYR A 375 -5.65 15.73 -0.95
N LYS A 376 -5.74 15.65 0.38
CA LYS A 376 -5.54 16.81 1.24
C LYS A 376 -4.11 17.34 1.16
N MET A 377 -3.13 16.44 1.12
CA MET A 377 -1.73 16.81 1.01
C MET A 377 -1.47 17.54 -0.33
N ILE A 378 -1.84 16.93 -1.46
CA ILE A 378 -1.63 17.53 -2.79
C ILE A 378 -2.38 18.87 -2.91
N ALA A 379 -3.64 18.93 -2.48
CA ALA A 379 -4.42 20.18 -2.55
C ALA A 379 -3.79 21.28 -1.69
N THR A 380 -3.30 20.95 -0.50
CA THR A 380 -2.62 21.91 0.38
C THR A 380 -1.33 22.42 -0.24
N LEU A 381 -0.54 21.53 -0.83
CA LEU A 381 0.72 21.89 -1.47
C LEU A 381 0.50 22.81 -2.68
N VAL A 382 -0.40 22.43 -3.59
CA VAL A 382 -0.71 23.20 -4.81
C VAL A 382 -1.23 24.60 -4.47
N SER A 383 -2.08 24.71 -3.44
CA SER A 383 -2.68 25.99 -3.09
C SER A 383 -1.78 26.89 -2.23
N ARG A 384 -0.86 26.35 -1.44
CA ARG A 384 -0.03 27.17 -0.53
C ARG A 384 1.34 27.49 -1.10
N TYR A 385 1.84 26.69 -2.04
CA TYR A 385 3.21 26.80 -2.52
C TYR A 385 3.28 26.82 -4.05
N ASP A 386 4.16 27.67 -4.57
CA ASP A 386 4.73 27.48 -5.89
C ASP A 386 5.92 26.51 -5.73
N ILE A 387 5.75 25.33 -6.32
CA ILE A 387 6.69 24.20 -6.23
C ILE A 387 7.33 24.01 -7.59
N LYS A 388 8.66 23.94 -7.64
CA LYS A 388 9.43 23.69 -8.86
C LYS A 388 10.48 22.62 -8.60
N LEU A 389 10.75 21.76 -9.57
CA LEU A 389 11.88 20.83 -9.49
C LEU A 389 13.18 21.64 -9.46
N ALA A 390 14.07 21.32 -8.52
CA ALA A 390 15.39 21.94 -8.45
C ALA A 390 16.24 21.58 -9.68
N HIS A 391 16.03 20.38 -10.22
CA HIS A 391 16.73 19.82 -11.37
C HIS A 391 15.74 19.22 -12.39
N PRO A 392 15.05 20.04 -13.21
CA PRO A 392 14.05 19.56 -14.16
C PRO A 392 14.58 18.57 -15.21
N GLU A 393 15.87 18.63 -15.51
CA GLU A 393 16.58 17.76 -16.45
C GLU A 393 16.88 16.36 -15.90
N ARG A 394 16.92 16.21 -14.57
CA ARG A 394 17.21 14.92 -13.93
C ARG A 394 15.94 14.12 -13.74
N ASP A 395 15.99 12.84 -14.04
CA ASP A 395 14.91 11.92 -13.70
C ASP A 395 15.07 11.37 -12.29
N TRP A 396 13.93 11.08 -11.66
CA TRP A 396 13.91 10.41 -10.37
C TRP A 396 14.59 9.04 -10.40
N MET A 397 15.08 8.60 -9.26
CA MET A 397 15.57 7.24 -9.08
C MET A 397 14.46 6.38 -8.52
N THR A 398 14.16 5.26 -9.17
CA THR A 398 13.18 4.28 -8.68
C THR A 398 13.88 3.00 -8.25
N HIS A 399 13.56 2.51 -7.06
CA HIS A 399 14.01 1.20 -6.58
C HIS A 399 12.78 0.32 -6.35
N ASN A 400 12.63 -0.73 -7.16
CA ASN A 400 11.52 -1.67 -7.03
C ASN A 400 11.84 -2.69 -5.94
N SER A 401 11.09 -2.64 -4.86
CA SER A 401 11.12 -3.62 -3.79
C SER A 401 9.69 -4.08 -3.54
N PHE A 402 9.26 -4.22 -2.29
CA PHE A 402 7.84 -4.43 -1.98
C PHE A 402 6.95 -3.30 -2.50
N PHE A 403 7.45 -2.07 -2.36
CA PHE A 403 6.92 -0.85 -2.96
C PHE A 403 7.94 -0.27 -3.95
N MET A 404 7.46 0.56 -4.88
CA MET A 404 8.33 1.33 -5.77
C MET A 404 8.80 2.59 -5.05
N ARG A 405 9.91 2.51 -4.34
CA ARG A 405 10.50 3.65 -3.64
C ARG A 405 11.14 4.61 -4.63
N GLN A 406 11.06 5.91 -4.34
CA GLN A 406 11.54 6.98 -5.19
C GLN A 406 12.56 7.83 -4.42
N ALA A 407 13.62 8.26 -5.09
CA ALA A 407 14.66 9.12 -4.53
C ALA A 407 15.11 10.17 -5.56
N GLY A 408 15.80 11.21 -5.09
CA GLY A 408 16.31 12.29 -5.94
C GLY A 408 15.24 13.28 -6.42
N ILE A 409 14.10 13.37 -5.73
CA ILE A 409 13.07 14.38 -5.99
C ILE A 409 13.39 15.61 -5.14
N GLU A 410 14.16 16.52 -5.70
CA GLU A 410 14.52 17.79 -5.05
C GLU A 410 13.64 18.91 -5.61
N VAL A 411 13.00 19.67 -4.72
CA VAL A 411 12.06 20.74 -5.08
C VAL A 411 12.39 22.04 -4.35
N ASN A 412 12.22 23.15 -5.05
CA ASN A 412 12.19 24.49 -4.48
C ASN A 412 10.74 24.82 -4.12
N LEU A 413 10.51 25.20 -2.87
CA LEU A 413 9.21 25.58 -2.33
C LEU A 413 9.22 27.08 -2.04
N SER A 414 8.29 27.81 -2.64
CA SER A 414 8.04 29.23 -2.31
C SER A 414 6.60 29.41 -1.90
N ARG A 415 6.35 30.15 -0.83
CA ARG A 415 4.99 30.38 -0.32
C ARG A 415 4.25 31.31 -1.29
N GLN A 416 3.05 30.91 -1.71
CA GLN A 416 2.18 31.80 -2.49
C GLN A 416 1.70 32.95 -1.60
N SER A 417 1.64 34.15 -2.18
CA SER A 417 1.25 35.39 -1.47
C SER A 417 -0.24 35.49 -1.24
#